data_AF-A0A6P2ER17-F1
#
_entry.id   AF-A0A6P2ER17-F1
#
_cell.length_a   1.000
_cell.length_b   1.000
_cell.length_c   1.000
_cell.angle_alpha   90.00
_cell.angle_beta   90.00
_cell.angle_gamma   90.00
#
_symmetry.space_group_name_H-M   'P 1'
#
loop_
_entity.id
_entity.type
_entity.pdbx_description
1 polymer ?
#
loop_
_entity_poly.entity_id
_entity_poly.type
_entity_poly.pdbx_seq_one_letter_code
_entity_poly.pdbx_strand_id
1 'polypeptide(L)'
;MPSRKTLASHPARGVHPMPPGLLGYAEVETPPSDAELCERAVQAIWHSLDVHDLVDEQVRRELAETLEPMVALGLGERAQRLIKTLRLPDPIDASHLYWLTRRLLTFVPELQSTASALARQAGDRPVPLA
;
A
#
# COMPACT_ATOMS: atom_id res chain seq x y z
N MET A 1 -62.75 17.66 -29.36
CA MET A 1 -61.97 17.93 -30.58
C MET A 1 -60.97 19.04 -30.24
N PRO A 2 -59.66 18.91 -30.54
CA PRO A 2 -59.14 18.92 -31.92
C PRO A 2 -57.99 17.90 -32.19
N SER A 3 -57.82 17.47 -33.45
CA SER A 3 -56.66 17.72 -34.36
C SER A 3 -55.53 16.68 -34.29
N ARG A 4 -55.33 15.90 -35.37
CA ARG A 4 -54.33 16.09 -36.48
C ARG A 4 -52.89 15.86 -36.00
N LYS A 5 -51.96 15.17 -36.67
CA LYS A 5 -51.84 14.51 -37.98
C LYS A 5 -50.55 13.66 -37.93
N THR A 6 -50.51 12.64 -38.79
CA THR A 6 -49.42 11.75 -39.21
C THR A 6 -48.04 12.38 -39.43
N LEU A 7 -46.96 11.65 -39.11
CA LEU A 7 -45.69 11.62 -39.85
C LEU A 7 -44.96 10.31 -39.46
N ALA A 8 -44.78 9.35 -40.39
CA ALA A 8 -43.55 9.14 -41.18
C ALA A 8 -42.35 8.78 -40.29
N SER A 9 -41.49 7.79 -40.55
CA SER A 9 -41.11 7.08 -41.77
C SER A 9 -40.30 5.85 -41.34
N HIS A 10 -40.58 4.71 -41.97
CA HIS A 10 -39.66 3.80 -42.68
C HIS A 10 -38.22 3.47 -42.18
N PRO A 11 -37.66 2.35 -42.68
CA PRO A 11 -36.76 1.45 -41.97
C PRO A 11 -35.33 1.51 -42.51
N ALA A 12 -34.38 0.81 -41.89
CA ALA A 12 -33.45 -0.09 -42.57
C ALA A 12 -32.32 -0.55 -41.63
N ARG A 13 -32.14 -1.87 -41.61
CA ARG A 13 -30.86 -2.61 -41.54
C ARG A 13 -29.67 -1.90 -40.87
N GLY A 14 -29.27 -2.45 -39.74
CA GLY A 14 -27.90 -2.37 -39.23
C GLY A 14 -27.53 -3.69 -38.57
N VAL A 15 -26.83 -4.54 -39.32
CA VAL A 15 -25.96 -5.58 -38.74
C VAL A 15 -25.11 -4.93 -37.65
N HIS A 16 -25.33 -5.30 -36.39
CA HIS A 16 -24.47 -4.87 -35.30
C HIS A 16 -23.27 -5.81 -35.23
N PRO A 17 -22.05 -5.37 -35.60
CA PRO A 17 -20.84 -6.11 -35.28
C PRO A 17 -20.63 -6.08 -33.77
N MET A 18 -20.34 -7.25 -33.20
CA MET A 18 -19.79 -7.38 -31.85
C MET A 18 -18.54 -6.48 -31.74
N PRO A 19 -18.44 -5.63 -30.71
CA PRO A 19 -17.20 -4.94 -30.44
C PRO A 19 -16.15 -5.96 -29.96
N PRO A 20 -14.96 -5.99 -30.58
CA PRO A 20 -13.84 -6.77 -30.08
C PRO A 20 -13.20 -6.05 -28.88
N GLY A 21 -12.80 -6.82 -27.88
CA GLY A 21 -11.83 -6.37 -26.90
C GLY A 21 -12.42 -5.66 -25.69
N LEU A 22 -13.04 -6.43 -24.80
CA LEU A 22 -12.75 -6.26 -23.37
C LEU A 22 -11.27 -6.62 -23.20
N LEU A 23 -10.41 -5.65 -23.54
CA LEU A 23 -9.08 -5.58 -22.97
C LEU A 23 -9.32 -5.59 -21.47
N GLY A 24 -9.07 -6.76 -20.87
CA GLY A 24 -8.82 -6.83 -19.45
C GLY A 24 -7.88 -5.68 -19.17
N TYR A 25 -8.33 -4.75 -18.35
CA TYR A 25 -7.42 -3.97 -17.56
C TYR A 25 -6.55 -5.01 -16.89
N ALA A 26 -5.39 -5.29 -17.48
CA ALA A 26 -4.22 -5.54 -16.69
C ALA A 26 -4.20 -4.31 -15.81
N GLU A 27 -4.68 -4.49 -14.58
CA GLU A 27 -4.32 -3.69 -13.44
C GLU A 27 -2.79 -3.68 -13.52
N VAL A 28 -2.27 -2.69 -14.24
CA VAL A 28 -0.87 -2.32 -14.15
C VAL A 28 -0.83 -1.86 -12.72
N GLU A 29 -0.51 -2.77 -11.82
CA GLU A 29 -0.30 -2.50 -10.41
C GLU A 29 0.72 -1.39 -10.40
N THR A 30 0.23 -0.16 -10.31
CA THR A 30 1.06 1.00 -10.10
C THR A 30 1.84 0.66 -8.84
N PRO A 31 3.18 0.73 -8.88
CA PRO A 31 3.98 0.35 -7.73
C PRO A 31 3.44 1.10 -6.51
N PRO A 32 3.30 0.41 -5.36
CA PRO A 32 2.71 1.01 -4.18
C PRO A 32 3.45 2.30 -3.87
N SER A 33 2.69 3.36 -3.64
CA SER A 33 3.24 4.65 -3.27
C SER A 33 4.00 4.53 -1.94
N ASP A 34 4.99 5.39 -1.74
CA ASP A 34 5.79 5.38 -0.50
C ASP A 34 4.92 5.53 0.76
N ALA A 35 3.78 6.22 0.65
CA ALA A 35 2.79 6.34 1.72
C ALA A 35 2.11 4.99 2.04
N GLU A 36 1.67 4.25 1.01
CA GLU A 36 1.07 2.92 1.18
C GLU A 36 2.07 1.91 1.76
N LEU A 37 3.36 2.03 1.39
CA LEU A 37 4.42 1.22 2.00
C LEU A 37 4.56 1.50 3.50
N CYS A 38 4.52 2.77 3.91
CA CYS A 38 4.53 3.14 5.33
C CYS A 38 3.29 2.62 6.08
N GLU A 39 2.10 2.70 5.47
CA GLU A 39 0.85 2.18 6.07
C GLU A 39 0.88 0.66 6.25
N ARG A 40 1.33 -0.06 5.21
CA ARG A 40 1.51 -1.52 5.27
C ARG A 40 2.50 -1.92 6.36
N ALA A 41 3.61 -1.19 6.49
CA ALA A 41 4.57 -1.41 7.55
C ALA A 41 3.96 -1.22 8.95
N VAL A 42 3.17 -0.15 9.15
CA VAL A 42 2.47 0.08 10.42
C VAL A 42 1.51 -1.07 10.74
N GLN A 43 0.75 -1.54 9.75
CA GLN A 43 -0.18 -2.66 9.95
C GLN A 43 0.55 -3.95 10.30
N ALA A 44 1.65 -4.27 9.61
CA ALA A 44 2.48 -5.44 9.90
C ALA A 44 3.04 -5.39 11.33
N ILE A 45 3.54 -4.22 11.75
CA ILE A 45 4.04 -4.02 13.12
C ILE A 45 2.95 -4.29 14.16
N TRP A 46 1.76 -3.70 13.99
CA TRP A 46 0.66 -3.89 14.93
C TRP A 46 0.20 -5.34 15.00
N HIS A 47 0.07 -5.98 13.85
CA HIS A 47 -0.29 -7.40 13.79
C HIS A 47 0.72 -8.23 14.57
N SER A 48 2.02 -8.17 14.23
CA SER A 48 3.07 -8.95 14.90
C SER A 48 3.16 -8.71 16.41
N LEU A 49 2.87 -7.49 16.88
CA LEU A 49 2.84 -7.16 18.31
C LEU A 49 1.61 -7.73 19.02
N ASP A 50 0.43 -7.66 18.40
CA ASP A 50 -0.82 -8.13 18.97
C ASP A 50 -0.83 -9.66 19.14
N VAL A 51 -0.38 -10.39 18.11
CA VAL A 51 -0.28 -11.86 18.17
C VAL A 51 0.95 -12.37 18.92
N HIS A 52 1.84 -11.47 19.39
CA HIS A 52 3.07 -11.80 20.10
C HIS A 52 4.07 -12.69 19.31
N ASP A 53 3.97 -12.71 17.97
CA ASP A 53 4.74 -13.60 17.10
C ASP A 53 6.16 -13.11 16.78
N LEU A 54 6.65 -12.06 17.45
CA LEU A 54 8.05 -11.61 17.27
C LEU A 54 9.09 -12.64 17.75
N VAL A 55 8.67 -13.65 18.52
CA VAL A 55 9.53 -14.79 18.88
C VAL A 55 9.82 -15.71 17.70
N ASP A 56 8.98 -15.68 16.66
CA ASP A 56 9.13 -16.50 15.46
C ASP A 56 10.10 -15.82 14.46
N GLU A 57 11.17 -16.52 14.08
CA GLU A 57 12.17 -16.00 13.13
C GLU A 57 11.59 -15.66 11.75
N GLN A 58 10.60 -16.42 11.27
CA GLN A 58 9.95 -16.15 9.99
C GLN A 58 9.17 -14.84 10.04
N VAL A 59 8.40 -14.60 11.11
CA VAL A 59 7.67 -13.34 11.29
C VAL A 59 8.65 -12.16 11.43
N ARG A 60 9.77 -12.33 12.14
CA ARG A 60 10.79 -11.27 12.19
C ARG A 60 11.41 -11.00 10.82
N ARG A 61 11.64 -12.02 10.00
CA ARG A 61 12.16 -11.87 8.63
C ARG A 61 11.19 -11.11 7.73
N GLU A 62 9.92 -11.51 7.72
CA GLU A 62 8.88 -10.85 6.92
C GLU A 62 8.68 -9.39 7.33
N LEU A 63 8.73 -9.12 8.64
CA LEU A 63 8.69 -7.76 9.15
C LEU A 63 9.93 -6.96 8.72
N ALA A 64 11.12 -7.57 8.73
CA ALA A 64 12.34 -6.92 8.27
C ALA A 64 12.25 -6.53 6.79
N GLU A 65 11.77 -7.43 5.93
CA GLU A 65 11.57 -7.19 4.49
C GLU A 65 10.55 -6.06 4.25
N THR A 66 9.46 -6.05 5.03
CA THR A 66 8.45 -4.97 4.94
C THR A 66 9.04 -3.61 5.32
N LEU A 67 10.02 -3.58 6.23
CA LEU A 67 10.67 -2.35 6.69
C LEU A 67 11.86 -1.92 5.83
N GLU A 68 12.42 -2.78 4.99
CA GLU A 68 13.59 -2.44 4.16
C GLU A 68 13.40 -1.21 3.26
N PRO A 69 12.27 -1.06 2.54
CA PRO A 69 12.04 0.12 1.71
C PRO A 69 12.09 1.42 2.51
N MET A 70 11.76 1.39 3.80
CA MET A 70 11.75 2.56 4.69
C MET A 70 13.16 3.16 4.89
N VAL A 71 14.21 2.35 4.74
CA VAL A 71 15.60 2.84 4.82
C VAL A 71 15.87 3.85 3.70
N ALA A 72 15.33 3.60 2.50
CA ALA A 72 15.46 4.50 1.35
C ALA A 72 14.63 5.79 1.51
N LEU A 73 13.56 5.77 2.31
CA LEU A 73 12.68 6.92 2.57
C LEU A 73 13.23 7.92 3.60
N GLY A 74 14.48 7.77 4.04
CA GLY A 74 15.12 8.69 4.99
C GLY A 74 14.82 8.42 6.46
N LEU A 75 14.16 7.30 6.79
CA LEU A 75 14.01 6.80 8.17
C LEU A 75 15.34 6.23 8.72
N GLY A 76 16.36 6.11 7.86
CA GLY A 76 17.78 6.15 8.20
C GLY A 76 18.31 5.03 9.09
N GLU A 77 19.36 5.36 9.86
CA GLU A 77 20.08 4.48 10.81
C GLU A 77 19.18 3.75 11.79
N ARG A 78 18.04 4.35 12.16
CA ARG A 78 17.09 3.77 13.11
C ARG A 78 16.37 2.56 12.52
N ALA A 79 15.84 2.71 11.30
CA ALA A 79 15.20 1.62 10.58
C ALA A 79 16.20 0.48 10.34
N GLN A 80 17.44 0.82 9.97
CA GLN A 80 18.50 -0.16 9.74
C GLN A 80 18.86 -0.97 11.00
N ARG A 81 18.97 -0.33 12.18
CA ARG A 81 19.19 -1.04 13.45
C ARG A 81 18.02 -1.97 13.79
N LEU A 82 16.78 -1.53 13.56
CA LEU A 82 15.59 -2.35 13.75
C LEU A 82 15.62 -3.61 12.86
N ILE A 83 15.86 -3.43 11.57
CA ILE A 83 15.99 -4.52 10.58
C ILE A 83 17.11 -5.49 10.99
N LYS A 84 18.25 -4.97 11.43
CA LYS A 84 19.38 -5.79 11.87
C LYS A 84 19.00 -6.67 13.07
N THR A 85 18.29 -6.12 14.05
CA THR A 85 17.85 -6.90 15.22
C THR A 85 16.75 -7.90 14.87
N LEU A 86 15.83 -7.57 13.96
CA LEU A 86 14.81 -8.50 13.46
C LEU A 86 15.45 -9.74 12.80
N ARG A 87 16.56 -9.54 12.08
CA ARG A 87 17.29 -10.61 11.39
C ARG A 87 18.21 -11.46 12.29
N LEU A 88 18.16 -11.28 13.61
CA LEU A 88 18.91 -12.16 14.50
C LEU A 88 18.37 -13.61 14.41
N PRO A 89 19.27 -14.60 14.34
CA PRO A 89 18.88 -16.00 14.23
C PRO A 89 18.17 -16.47 15.49
N ASP A 90 17.35 -17.51 15.38
CA ASP A 90 16.80 -18.15 16.58
C ASP A 90 17.85 -18.94 17.38
N PRO A 91 17.74 -18.99 18.71
CA PRO A 91 16.74 -18.28 19.52
C PRO A 91 17.08 -16.80 19.73
N ILE A 92 16.07 -15.93 19.63
CA ILE A 92 16.21 -14.54 20.07
C ILE A 92 16.14 -14.44 21.61
N ASP A 93 17.14 -13.78 22.20
CA ASP A 93 17.15 -13.56 23.66
C ASP A 93 16.05 -12.58 24.10
N ALA A 94 15.55 -12.75 25.34
CA ALA A 94 14.49 -11.94 25.91
C ALA A 94 14.82 -10.43 25.94
N SER A 95 16.10 -10.06 26.12
CA SER A 95 16.55 -8.67 26.06
C SER A 95 16.38 -8.05 24.67
N HIS A 96 16.68 -8.82 23.62
CA HIS A 96 16.48 -8.40 22.23
C HIS A 96 15.00 -8.33 21.87
N LEU A 97 14.18 -9.27 22.34
CA LEU A 97 12.73 -9.25 22.15
C LEU A 97 12.07 -8.03 22.83
N TYR A 98 12.46 -7.75 24.07
CA TYR A 98 12.01 -6.56 24.80
C TYR A 98 12.44 -5.27 24.10
N TRP A 99 13.69 -5.21 23.62
CA TRP A 99 14.17 -4.07 22.87
C TRP A 99 13.38 -3.88 21.57
N LEU A 100 13.12 -4.95 20.82
CA LEU A 100 12.37 -4.94 19.56
C LEU A 100 10.95 -4.41 19.75
N THR A 101 10.19 -5.00 20.67
CA THR A 101 8.81 -4.60 20.97
C THR A 101 8.72 -3.12 21.29
N ARG A 102 9.58 -2.62 22.19
CA ARG A 102 9.63 -1.21 22.56
C ARG A 102 10.06 -0.31 21.40
N ARG A 103 11.00 -0.76 20.56
CA ARG A 103 11.50 0.05 19.44
C ARG A 103 10.50 0.14 18.30
N LEU A 104 9.75 -0.93 18.04
CA LEU A 104 8.66 -0.99 17.07
C LEU A 104 7.52 -0.04 17.46
N LEU A 105 7.06 -0.09 18.72
CA LEU A 105 6.01 0.81 19.23
C LEU A 105 6.37 2.29 19.07
N THR A 106 7.64 2.63 19.24
CA THR A 106 8.12 4.01 19.07
C THR A 106 8.45 4.38 17.63
N PHE A 107 8.48 3.40 16.72
CA PHE A 107 8.72 3.62 15.29
C PHE A 107 7.41 3.84 14.51
N VAL A 108 6.29 3.28 14.99
CA VAL A 108 4.96 3.46 14.37
C VAL A 108 4.58 4.93 14.15
N PRO A 109 4.69 5.84 15.13
CA PRO A 109 4.33 7.25 14.90
C PRO A 109 5.21 7.93 13.86
N GLU A 110 6.48 7.52 13.74
CA GLU A 110 7.41 8.05 12.73
C GLU A 110 6.98 7.62 11.32
N LEU A 111 6.57 6.36 11.15
CA LEU A 111 6.03 5.84 9.89
C LEU A 111 4.72 6.55 9.50
N GLN A 112 3.80 6.73 10.45
CA GLN A 112 2.52 7.42 10.19
C GLN A 112 2.72 8.89 9.80
N SER A 113 3.67 9.58 10.44
CA SER A 113 4.04 10.95 10.08
C SER A 113 4.62 11.02 8.67
N THR A 114 5.51 10.09 8.34
CA THR A 114 6.14 9.99 7.01
C THR A 114 5.09 9.70 5.93
N ALA A 115 4.20 8.73 6.15
CA ALA A 115 3.08 8.43 5.27
C ALA A 115 2.21 9.66 5.00
N SER A 116 1.86 10.39 6.06
CA SER A 116 1.05 11.61 5.97
C SER A 116 1.74 12.71 5.16
N ALA A 117 3.06 12.88 5.34
CA ALA A 117 3.84 13.86 4.58
C ALA A 117 3.90 13.50 3.09
N LEU A 118 4.12 12.23 2.77
CA LEU A 118 4.18 11.71 1.40
C LEU A 118 2.82 11.81 0.69
N ALA A 119 1.73 11.45 1.37
CA ALA A 119 0.37 11.56 0.83
C ALA A 119 0.01 13.01 0.47
N ARG A 120 0.42 13.98 1.30
CA ARG A 120 0.23 15.42 1.02
C ARG A 120 1.01 15.87 -0.21
N GLN A 121 2.22 15.37 -0.42
CA GLN A 121 3.04 15.69 -1.59
C GLN A 121 2.46 15.09 -2.88
N ALA A 122 1.87 13.89 -2.81
CA ALA A 122 1.22 13.25 -3.95
C ALA A 122 -0.07 13.99 -4.38
N GLY A 123 -0.84 14.51 -3.42
CA GLY A 123 -2.07 15.25 -3.67
C GLY A 123 -1.91 16.68 -4.20
N ASP A 124 -0.71 17.28 -4.07
CA ASP A 124 -0.44 18.68 -4.48
C ASP A 124 -0.03 18.80 -5.96
N ARG A 125 0.04 17.70 -6.71
CA ARG A 125 0.41 17.73 -8.13
C ARG A 125 -0.75 18.34 -8.94
N PRO A 126 -0.62 19.54 -9.53
CA PRO A 126 -1.69 20.09 -10.37
C PRO A 126 -1.87 19.18 -11.58
N VAL A 127 -3.08 18.66 -11.77
CA VAL A 127 -3.47 17.95 -12.98
C VAL A 127 -3.31 18.92 -14.15
N PRO A 128 -2.49 18.62 -15.17
CA PRO A 128 -2.44 19.46 -16.36
C PRO A 128 -3.80 19.34 -17.05
N LEU A 129 -4.57 20.43 -17.06
CA LEU A 129 -5.73 20.57 -17.92
C LEU A 129 -5.21 20.58 -19.37
N ALA A 130 -5.43 19.48 -20.09
CA ALA A 130 -5.28 19.39 -21.53
C ALA A 130 -6.64 19.58 -22.21
#